data_AF-A0A9E2Z6I9-F1
#
_entry.id   AF-A0A9E2Z6I9-F1
#
_cell.length_a   1.000
_cell.length_b   1.000
_cell.length_c   1.000
_cell.angle_alpha   90.00
_cell.angle_beta   90.00
_cell.angle_gamma   90.00
#
_symmetry.space_group_name_H-M   'P 1'
#
loop_
_entity.id
_entity.type
_entity.pdbx_description
1 polymer ?
#
loop_
_entity_poly.entity_id
_entity_poly.type
_entity_poly.pdbx_seq_one_letter_code
_entity_poly.pdbx_strand_id
1 'polypeptide(L)'
;MKIGIIPENLVERLALALGLVPAPAFEAWFSFMLARAIMAGTKLGLFEALATGPLTGAEVADRCGTDRRATGKLLNALVGAGCVNVKD
;
A
#
# COMPACT_ATOMS: atom_id res chain seq x y z
N MET A 1 8.01 -2.52 -6.57
CA MET A 1 7.58 -3.93 -6.45
C MET A 1 6.89 -4.37 -7.74
N LYS A 2 7.12 -5.62 -8.18
CA LYS A 2 6.27 -6.28 -9.18
C LYS A 2 5.15 -6.97 -8.41
N ILE A 3 3.95 -6.41 -8.43
CA ILE A 3 2.77 -7.06 -7.86
C ILE A 3 2.29 -8.07 -8.89
N GLY A 4 2.39 -9.35 -8.57
CA GLY A 4 1.94 -10.43 -9.44
C GLY A 4 1.32 -11.54 -8.61
N ILE A 5 0.48 -12.36 -9.24
CA ILE A 5 -0.03 -13.58 -8.61
C ILE A 5 1.07 -14.62 -8.66
N ILE A 6 1.71 -14.82 -7.52
CA ILE A 6 2.77 -15.82 -7.34
C ILE A 6 2.10 -17.04 -6.69
N PRO A 7 1.96 -18.17 -7.40
CA PRO A 7 1.38 -19.36 -6.82
C PRO A 7 2.35 -20.00 -5.82
N GLU A 8 1.85 -20.42 -4.65
CA GLU A 8 2.63 -20.98 -3.54
C GLU A 8 2.54 -22.52 -3.47
N ASN A 9 1.61 -23.12 -4.21
CA ASN A 9 1.41 -24.58 -4.25
C ASN A 9 1.01 -25.12 -5.64
N LEU A 10 1.00 -26.45 -5.78
CA LEU A 10 0.71 -27.12 -7.06
C LEU A 10 -0.71 -26.85 -7.58
N VAL A 11 -1.68 -26.73 -6.68
CA VAL A 11 -3.09 -26.47 -7.04
C VAL A 11 -3.21 -25.07 -7.64
N GLU A 12 -2.59 -24.07 -7.02
CA GLU A 12 -2.58 -22.69 -7.53
C GLU A 12 -1.84 -22.57 -8.86
N ARG A 13 -0.72 -23.30 -9.04
CA ARG A 13 0.00 -23.33 -10.32
C ARG A 13 -0.87 -23.89 -11.44
N LEU A 14 -1.62 -24.97 -11.18
CA LEU A 14 -2.56 -25.55 -12.14
C LEU A 14 -3.73 -24.61 -12.41
N ALA A 15 -4.32 -24.00 -11.38
CA ALA A 15 -5.41 -23.04 -11.55
C ALA A 15 -4.99 -21.82 -12.39
N LEU A 16 -3.77 -21.32 -12.18
CA LEU A 16 -3.22 -20.21 -12.97
C LEU A 16 -2.95 -20.64 -14.42
N ALA A 17 -2.35 -21.82 -14.64
CA ALA A 17 -2.06 -22.35 -15.98
C ALA A 17 -3.33 -22.65 -16.78
N LEU A 18 -4.40 -23.07 -16.11
CA LEU A 18 -5.72 -23.32 -16.71
C LEU A 18 -6.56 -22.05 -16.89
N GLY A 19 -6.05 -20.87 -16.49
CA GLY A 19 -6.78 -19.60 -16.59
C GLY A 19 -8.00 -19.50 -15.66
N LEU A 20 -8.09 -20.34 -14.63
CA LEU A 20 -9.16 -20.32 -13.64
C LEU A 20 -9.04 -19.15 -12.67
N VAL A 21 -7.86 -18.53 -12.61
CA VAL A 21 -7.61 -17.31 -11.83
C VAL A 21 -7.68 -16.10 -12.78
N PRO A 22 -8.53 -15.10 -12.52
CA PRO A 22 -8.63 -13.89 -13.34
C PRO A 22 -7.45 -12.96 -13.06
N ALA A 23 -6.24 -13.41 -13.39
CA ALA A 23 -4.99 -12.76 -12.99
C ALA A 23 -4.88 -11.30 -13.46
N PRO A 24 -5.25 -10.93 -14.71
CA PRO A 24 -5.19 -9.54 -15.15
C PRO A 24 -6.09 -8.60 -14.33
N ALA A 25 -7.25 -9.09 -13.87
CA ALA A 25 -8.18 -8.29 -13.07
C ALA A 25 -7.58 -7.98 -11.69
N PHE A 26 -6.94 -8.98 -11.06
CA PHE A 26 -6.24 -8.80 -9.79
C PHE A 26 -5.03 -7.87 -9.92
N GLU A 27 -4.19 -8.06 -10.93
CA GLU A 27 -3.03 -7.19 -11.18
C GLU A 27 -3.45 -5.72 -11.35
N ALA A 28 -4.52 -5.47 -12.11
CA ALA A 28 -5.09 -4.14 -12.27
C ALA A 28 -5.64 -3.58 -10.96
N TRP A 29 -6.37 -4.40 -10.19
CA TRP A 29 -6.97 -3.98 -8.92
C TRP A 29 -5.90 -3.60 -7.88
N PHE A 30 -4.85 -4.41 -7.71
CA PHE A 30 -3.77 -4.10 -6.78
C PHE A 30 -3.01 -2.84 -7.19
N SER A 31 -2.73 -2.67 -8.48
CA SER A 31 -2.07 -1.45 -9.00
C SER A 31 -2.92 -0.21 -8.75
N PHE A 32 -4.22 -0.29 -8.98
CA PHE A 32 -5.16 0.79 -8.70
C PHE A 32 -5.24 1.13 -7.20
N MET A 33 -5.29 0.12 -6.32
CA MET A 33 -5.30 0.33 -4.87
C MET A 33 -4.03 1.02 -4.37
N LEU A 34 -2.87 0.66 -4.91
CA LEU A 34 -1.61 1.33 -4.59
C LEU A 34 -1.63 2.80 -5.05
N ALA A 35 -2.08 3.07 -6.27
CA ALA A 35 -2.25 4.44 -6.76
C ALA A 35 -3.20 5.26 -5.86
N ARG A 36 -4.28 4.64 -5.37
CA ARG A 36 -5.19 5.28 -4.40
C ARG A 36 -4.54 5.59 -3.07
N ALA A 37 -3.67 4.73 -2.56
CA ALA A 37 -2.93 5.00 -1.33
C ALA A 37 -2.03 6.23 -1.50
N ILE A 38 -1.30 6.32 -2.62
CA ILE A 38 -0.46 7.48 -2.95
C ILE A 38 -1.30 8.75 -3.03
N MET A 39 -2.38 8.73 -3.81
CA MET A 39 -3.28 9.88 -3.95
C MET A 39 -3.87 10.34 -2.61
N ALA A 40 -4.25 9.41 -1.74
CA ALA A 40 -4.75 9.72 -0.41
C ALA A 40 -3.66 10.35 0.47
N GLY A 41 -2.45 9.80 0.45
CA GLY A 41 -1.30 10.35 1.18
C GLY A 41 -0.99 11.79 0.77
N THR A 42 -0.98 12.07 -0.55
CA THR A 42 -0.78 13.43 -1.08
C THR A 42 -1.91 14.36 -0.66
N LYS A 43 -3.17 13.93 -0.81
CA LYS A 43 -4.33 14.78 -0.48
C LYS A 43 -4.38 15.16 1.00
N LEU A 44 -3.95 14.25 1.88
CA LEU A 44 -3.96 14.44 3.33
C LEU A 44 -2.68 15.12 3.87
N GLY A 45 -1.72 15.44 3.01
CA GLY A 45 -0.48 16.11 3.41
C GLY A 45 0.49 15.22 4.20
N LEU A 46 0.41 13.90 4.04
CA LEU A 46 1.23 12.95 4.81
C LEU A 46 2.72 13.09 4.48
N PHE A 47 3.06 13.32 3.21
CA PHE A 47 4.44 13.42 2.77
C PHE A 47 5.09 14.70 3.30
N GLU A 48 4.36 15.81 3.30
CA GLU A 48 4.77 17.10 3.85
C GLU A 48 4.96 17.01 5.38
N ALA A 49 4.09 16.27 6.07
CA ALA A 49 4.24 16.00 7.50
C ALA A 49 5.54 15.24 7.81
N LEU A 50 5.92 14.28 6.97
CA LEU A 50 7.14 13.47 7.13
C LEU A 50 8.41 14.16 6.58
N ALA A 51 8.27 15.20 5.74
CA ALA A 51 9.41 15.89 5.14
C ALA A 51 10.34 16.56 6.16
N THR A 52 9.83 16.90 7.35
CA THR A 52 10.62 17.52 8.42
C THR A 52 11.41 16.51 9.26
N GLY A 53 11.17 15.22 9.09
CA GLY A 53 11.82 14.17 9.86
C GLY A 53 10.90 12.97 10.15
N PRO A 54 11.45 11.89 10.72
CA PRO A 54 10.68 10.71 11.09
C PRO A 54 9.64 11.05 12.16
N LEU A 55 8.43 10.52 11.98
CA LEU A 55 7.32 10.62 12.91
C LEU A 55 6.68 9.25 13.11
N THR A 56 6.10 9.04 14.29
CA THR A 56 5.21 7.90 14.54
C THR A 56 3.90 8.08 13.77
N GLY A 57 3.19 6.98 13.52
CA GLY A 57 1.89 7.04 12.83
C GLY A 57 0.85 7.88 13.57
N ALA A 58 0.93 7.98 14.90
CA ALA A 58 0.05 8.84 15.69
C ALA A 58 0.37 10.32 15.50
N GLU A 59 1.66 10.69 15.51
CA GLU A 59 2.10 12.08 15.29
C GLU A 59 1.77 12.55 13.86
N VAL A 60 1.93 11.68 12.86
CA VAL A 60 1.48 11.98 11.49
C VAL A 60 -0.02 12.22 11.46
N ALA A 61 -0.80 11.37 12.13
CA ALA A 61 -2.25 11.50 12.13
C ALA A 61 -2.71 12.81 12.80
N ASP A 62 -2.12 13.16 13.95
CA ASP A 62 -2.42 14.37 14.68
C ASP A 62 -2.03 15.62 13.86
N ARG A 63 -0.87 15.61 13.18
CA ARG A 63 -0.42 16.71 12.33
C ARG A 63 -1.29 16.91 11.08
N CYS A 64 -1.78 15.81 10.50
CA CYS A 64 -2.67 15.83 9.33
C CYS A 64 -4.15 15.97 9.69
N GLY A 65 -4.52 15.98 10.98
CA GLY A 65 -5.91 16.04 11.43
C GLY A 65 -6.76 14.83 11.02
N THR A 66 -6.18 13.63 11.10
CA THR A 66 -6.79 12.36 10.62
C THR A 66 -6.94 11.34 11.74
N ASP A 67 -7.75 10.30 11.51
CA ASP A 67 -7.88 9.19 12.47
C ASP A 67 -6.57 8.37 12.55
N ARG A 68 -6.08 8.16 13.78
CA ARG A 68 -4.80 7.47 14.04
C ARG A 68 -4.77 6.05 13.47
N ARG A 69 -5.87 5.30 13.56
CA ARG A 69 -5.93 3.91 13.08
C ARG A 69 -5.95 3.85 11.56
N ALA A 70 -6.73 4.71 10.92
CA ALA A 70 -6.79 4.82 9.46
C ALA A 70 -5.46 5.28 8.89
N THR A 71 -4.83 6.29 9.48
CA THR A 71 -3.51 6.79 9.06
C THR A 71 -2.43 5.75 9.22
N GLY A 72 -2.42 4.97 10.30
CA GLY A 72 -1.53 3.82 10.43
C GLY A 72 -1.67 2.79 9.30
N LYS A 73 -2.90 2.47 8.88
CA LYS A 73 -3.13 1.57 7.73
C LYS A 73 -2.63 2.17 6.42
N LEU A 74 -2.88 3.46 6.20
CA LEU A 74 -2.42 4.16 5.01
C LEU A 74 -0.89 4.21 4.95
N LEU A 75 -0.23 4.52 6.06
CA LEU A 75 1.23 4.51 6.16
C LEU A 75 1.81 3.12 5.87
N ASN A 76 1.22 2.05 6.41
CA ASN A 76 1.63 0.68 6.07
C ASN A 76 1.50 0.38 4.58
N ALA A 77 0.41 0.82 3.94
CA ALA A 77 0.24 0.66 2.49
C ALA A 77 1.29 1.47 1.71
N LEU A 78 1.63 2.68 2.16
CA LEU A 78 2.66 3.52 1.54
C LEU A 78 4.08 2.98 1.76
N VAL A 79 4.36 2.31 2.87
CA VAL A 79 5.59 1.53 3.09
C VAL A 79 5.66 0.38 2.08
N GLY A 80 4.59 -0.40 1.96
CA GLY A 80 4.51 -1.48 0.96
C GLY A 80 4.63 -0.98 -0.48
N ALA A 81 4.18 0.25 -0.75
CA ALA A 81 4.34 0.92 -2.04
C ALA A 81 5.76 1.46 -2.29
N GLY A 82 6.59 1.54 -1.25
CA GLY A 82 7.95 2.12 -1.30
C GLY A 82 7.97 3.65 -1.32
N CYS A 83 6.87 4.32 -0.97
CA CYS A 83 6.79 5.78 -0.94
C CYS A 83 7.35 6.38 0.35
N VAL A 84 7.32 5.62 1.44
CA VAL A 84 7.91 5.95 2.74
C VAL A 84 8.56 4.70 3.33
N ASN A 85 9.37 4.85 4.37
CA ASN A 85 9.98 3.73 5.09
C ASN A 85 9.76 3.86 6.60
N VAL A 86 9.87 2.72 7.29
CA VAL A 86 9.97 2.69 8.74
C VAL A 86 11.44 2.87 9.08
N LYS A 87 11.73 3.78 10.02
CA LYS A 87 13.07 3.97 10.56
C LYS A 87 13.30 2.94 11.67
N ASP A 88 14.43 2.23 11.60
CA ASP A 88 14.89 1.27 12.62
C ASP A 88 15.17 1.93 13.99
#